data_AF-A0A7R9U8S1-F1
#
_entry.id   AF-A0A7R9U8S1-F1
#
_cell.length_a   1.000
_cell.length_b   1.000
_cell.length_c   1.000
_cell.angle_alpha   90.00
_cell.angle_beta   90.00
_cell.angle_gamma   90.00
#
_symmetry.space_group_name_H-M   'P 1'
#
loop_
_entity.id
_entity.type
_entity.pdbx_description
1 polymer ?
#
loop_
_entity_poly.entity_id
_entity_poly.type
_entity_poly.pdbx_seq_one_letter_code
_entity_poly.pdbx_strand_id
1 'polypeptide(L)'
;PRRAIAYYEQSLQQIDKVWDDLTDRQRATFLQEQMRTVKNLERAYLGLNDADNALCIVDAWRARSLLAILSQAEGEEAGEVEEEDAAVQQAWWQCCMGSAPEIRDPDQLARTKVLARKSQTAVVFYSYNSFMKALNVYVVHDGQCVCKSIEVSRDDLSWDDQHLSWRPRGLRSAIEDVDREQAPAAIDPSDAELTHLKRLYSICIGSIEASIQGASKLVFVADPAASMSCIPFAALVDDADQYLIQRFTISVAPCLGAL
;
A
#
# COMPACT_ATOMS: atom_id res chain seq x y z
N PRO A 1 7.74 16.27 25.42
CA PRO A 1 7.74 15.12 24.48
C PRO A 1 7.69 13.75 25.17
N ARG A 2 8.70 13.31 25.93
CA ARG A 2 8.76 11.92 26.48
C ARG A 2 7.57 11.52 27.38
N ARG A 3 7.10 12.40 28.26
CA ARG A 3 5.89 12.15 29.08
C ARG A 3 4.61 12.03 28.24
N ALA A 4 4.53 12.74 27.12
CA ALA A 4 3.39 12.67 26.20
C ALA A 4 3.40 11.36 25.40
N ILE A 5 4.57 10.89 24.98
CA ILE A 5 4.74 9.57 24.34
C ILE A 5 4.22 8.47 25.26
N ALA A 6 4.73 8.41 26.50
CA ALA A 6 4.30 7.41 27.47
C ALA A 6 2.78 7.45 27.74
N TYR A 7 2.18 8.65 27.76
CA TYR A 7 0.73 8.81 27.93
C TYR A 7 -0.06 8.24 26.73
N TYR A 8 0.36 8.52 25.50
CA TYR A 8 -0.31 8.03 24.30
C TYR A 8 -0.09 6.53 24.07
N GLU A 9 1.11 6.01 24.32
CA GLU A 9 1.39 4.56 24.30
C GLU A 9 0.51 3.83 25.33
N GLN A 10 0.42 4.36 26.55
CA GLN A 10 -0.44 3.80 27.58
C GLN A 10 -1.91 3.84 27.16
N SER A 11 -2.37 4.92 26.50
CA SER A 11 -3.72 5.02 25.96
C SER A 11 -3.99 3.93 24.92
N LEU A 12 -3.06 3.67 23.99
CA LEU A 12 -3.19 2.62 22.99
C LEU A 12 -3.18 1.22 23.63
N GLN A 13 -2.34 0.98 24.63
CA GLN A 13 -2.30 -0.29 25.36
C GLN A 13 -3.60 -0.60 26.12
N GLN A 14 -4.29 0.40 26.66
CA GLN A 14 -5.58 0.15 27.31
C GLN A 14 -6.65 -0.24 26.29
N ILE A 15 -6.53 0.23 25.06
CA ILE A 15 -7.48 -0.05 23.98
C ILE A 15 -7.27 -1.45 23.44
N ASP A 16 -6.02 -1.88 23.28
CA ASP A 16 -5.69 -3.25 22.87
C ASP A 16 -6.32 -4.29 23.82
N LYS A 17 -6.52 -3.96 25.11
CA LYS A 17 -7.17 -4.85 26.08
C LYS A 17 -8.68 -5.02 25.88
N VAL A 18 -9.34 -4.02 25.31
CA VAL A 18 -10.79 -4.07 25.05
C VAL A 18 -11.11 -4.42 23.61
N TRP A 19 -10.10 -4.45 22.72
CA TRP A 19 -10.26 -4.60 21.27
C TRP A 19 -11.01 -5.88 20.86
N ASP A 20 -10.69 -6.99 21.51
CA ASP A 20 -11.27 -8.30 21.20
C ASP A 20 -12.77 -8.37 21.55
N ASP A 21 -13.19 -7.63 22.58
CA ASP A 21 -14.57 -7.59 23.08
C ASP A 21 -15.49 -6.64 22.27
N LEU A 22 -14.94 -5.84 21.36
CA LEU A 22 -15.71 -4.86 20.57
C LEU A 22 -16.34 -5.50 19.33
N THR A 23 -17.57 -5.10 19.02
CA THR A 23 -18.20 -5.38 17.72
C THR A 23 -17.51 -4.61 16.58
N ASP A 24 -17.62 -5.05 15.33
CA ASP A 24 -16.97 -4.39 14.19
C ASP A 24 -17.39 -2.92 14.00
N ARG A 25 -18.65 -2.60 14.31
CA ARG A 25 -19.15 -1.23 14.31
C ARG A 25 -18.51 -0.37 15.40
N GLN A 26 -18.30 -0.95 16.59
CA GLN A 26 -17.60 -0.26 17.68
C GLN A 26 -16.11 -0.11 17.36
N ARG A 27 -15.45 -1.12 16.78
CA ARG A 27 -14.05 -1.05 16.34
C ARG A 27 -13.80 0.10 15.37
N ALA A 28 -14.64 0.27 14.35
CA ALA A 28 -14.48 1.37 13.40
C ALA A 28 -14.66 2.76 14.05
N THR A 29 -15.64 2.90 14.95
CA THR A 29 -15.84 4.15 15.70
C THR A 29 -14.63 4.46 16.59
N PHE A 30 -14.07 3.43 17.24
CA PHE A 30 -12.86 3.54 18.05
C PHE A 30 -11.62 3.93 17.23
N LEU A 31 -11.47 3.37 16.02
CA LEU A 31 -10.36 3.73 15.12
C LEU A 31 -10.43 5.19 14.68
N GLN A 32 -11.62 5.73 14.43
CA GLN A 32 -11.76 7.15 14.10
C GLN A 32 -11.33 8.07 15.25
N GLU A 33 -11.73 7.75 16.49
CA GLU A 33 -11.33 8.52 17.67
C GLU A 33 -9.82 8.44 17.96
N GLN A 34 -9.22 7.26 17.76
CA GLN A 34 -7.80 7.04 18.03
C GLN A 34 -6.85 7.60 16.97
N MET A 35 -7.35 7.96 15.79
CA MET A 35 -6.57 8.65 14.76
C MET A 35 -5.92 9.93 15.30
N ARG A 36 -6.58 10.64 16.22
CA ARG A 36 -6.01 11.83 16.88
C ARG A 36 -4.86 11.48 17.81
N THR A 37 -4.98 10.40 18.58
CA THR A 37 -3.95 9.89 19.49
C THR A 37 -2.69 9.49 18.72
N VAL A 38 -2.85 8.72 17.64
CA VAL A 38 -1.72 8.26 16.81
C VAL A 38 -1.00 9.42 16.14
N LYS A 39 -1.74 10.39 15.56
CA LYS A 39 -1.13 11.61 15.00
C LYS A 39 -0.36 12.43 16.04
N ASN A 40 -0.84 12.48 17.28
CA ASN A 40 -0.14 13.18 18.35
C ASN A 40 1.11 12.43 18.83
N LEU A 41 1.08 11.09 18.80
CA LEU A 41 2.21 10.23 19.11
C LEU A 41 3.30 10.31 18.02
N GLU A 42 2.91 10.25 16.75
CA GLU A 42 3.78 10.50 15.59
C GLU A 42 4.51 11.85 15.72
N ARG A 43 3.76 12.94 15.95
CA ARG A 43 4.33 14.28 16.17
C ARG A 43 5.29 14.31 17.36
N ALA A 44 5.01 13.55 18.42
CA ALA A 44 5.86 13.51 19.61
C ALA A 44 7.19 12.78 19.35
N TYR A 45 7.18 11.70 18.58
CA TYR A 45 8.40 11.00 18.13
C TYR A 45 9.22 11.84 17.16
N LEU A 46 8.57 12.48 16.18
CA LEU A 46 9.23 13.41 15.26
C LEU A 46 9.88 14.58 16.01
N GLY A 47 9.22 15.10 17.06
CA GLY A 47 9.78 16.13 17.93
C GLY A 47 11.01 15.69 18.75
N LEU A 48 11.28 14.39 18.83
CA LEU A 48 12.50 13.82 19.41
C LEU A 48 13.52 13.39 18.34
N ASN A 49 13.26 13.67 17.06
CA ASN A 49 14.03 13.20 15.92
C ASN A 49 14.11 11.66 15.84
N ASP A 50 13.03 10.99 16.25
CA ASP A 50 12.88 9.53 16.24
C ASP A 50 11.90 9.13 15.13
N ALA A 51 12.36 9.23 13.88
CA ALA A 51 11.52 9.02 12.70
C ALA A 51 11.08 7.56 12.54
N ASP A 52 11.91 6.61 12.98
CA ASP A 52 11.64 5.18 12.85
C ASP A 52 10.40 4.78 13.66
N ASN A 53 10.34 5.19 14.94
CA ASN A 53 9.17 4.92 15.78
C ASN A 53 7.92 5.67 15.31
N ALA A 54 8.08 6.87 14.75
CA ALA A 54 6.97 7.61 14.13
C ALA A 54 6.38 6.87 12.93
N LEU A 55 7.22 6.25 12.09
CA LEU A 55 6.77 5.46 10.96
C LEU A 55 6.09 4.17 11.42
N CYS A 56 6.71 3.43 12.34
CA CYS A 56 6.16 2.18 12.87
C CYS A 56 4.74 2.36 13.45
N ILE A 57 4.49 3.44 14.20
CA ILE A 57 3.16 3.66 14.79
C ILE A 57 2.11 4.02 13.74
N VAL A 58 2.48 4.77 12.70
CA VAL A 58 1.57 5.14 11.61
C VAL A 58 1.19 3.93 10.79
N ASP A 59 2.16 3.07 10.46
CA ASP A 59 1.91 1.88 9.64
C ASP A 59 1.09 0.84 10.41
N ALA A 60 1.39 0.62 11.70
CA ALA A 60 0.56 -0.22 12.57
C ALA A 60 -0.89 0.28 12.62
N TRP A 61 -1.10 1.59 12.62
CA TRP A 61 -2.43 2.18 12.67
C TRP A 61 -3.20 2.09 11.35
N ARG A 62 -2.50 2.25 10.22
CA ARG A 62 -3.07 2.07 8.89
C ARG A 62 -3.52 0.62 8.69
N ALA A 63 -2.69 -0.35 9.09
CA ALA A 63 -3.03 -1.77 9.03
C ALA A 63 -4.30 -2.07 9.85
N ARG A 64 -4.37 -1.59 11.09
CA ARG A 64 -5.56 -1.77 11.94
C ARG A 64 -6.83 -1.12 11.37
N SER A 65 -6.70 0.09 10.82
CA SER A 65 -7.84 0.80 10.22
C SER A 65 -8.38 0.05 9.00
N LEU A 66 -7.49 -0.53 8.19
CA LEU A 66 -7.86 -1.29 7.01
C LEU A 66 -8.52 -2.62 7.39
N LEU A 67 -7.95 -3.37 8.33
CA LEU A 67 -8.55 -4.62 8.85
C LEU A 67 -9.99 -4.43 9.35
N ALA A 68 -10.27 -3.31 10.03
CA ALA A 68 -11.64 -3.05 10.49
C ALA A 68 -12.61 -2.66 9.38
N ILE A 69 -12.14 -2.01 8.31
CA ILE A 69 -12.96 -1.75 7.12
C ILE A 69 -13.28 -3.06 6.40
N LEU A 70 -12.31 -3.99 6.39
CA LEU A 70 -12.46 -5.30 5.77
C LEU A 70 -13.37 -6.22 6.58
N SER A 71 -13.25 -6.25 7.91
CA SER A 71 -14.13 -7.05 8.77
C SER A 71 -15.59 -6.58 8.70
N GLN A 72 -15.82 -5.28 8.50
CA GLN A 72 -17.16 -4.75 8.22
C GLN A 72 -17.76 -5.25 6.91
N ALA A 73 -16.92 -5.55 5.91
CA ALA A 73 -17.38 -6.15 4.65
C ALA A 73 -17.62 -7.67 4.77
N GLU A 74 -16.94 -8.36 5.69
CA GLU A 74 -17.12 -9.80 5.93
C GLU A 74 -18.36 -10.15 6.76
N GLY A 75 -18.75 -9.29 7.71
CA GLY A 75 -19.89 -9.51 8.60
C GLY A 75 -21.26 -9.63 7.92
N GLU A 76 -21.34 -9.34 6.62
CA GLU A 76 -22.58 -9.49 5.84
C GLU A 76 -22.69 -10.83 5.10
N GLU A 77 -21.60 -11.56 4.79
CA GLU A 77 -21.69 -12.76 3.94
C GLU A 77 -20.57 -13.81 4.20
N ALA A 78 -20.69 -14.58 5.28
CA ALA A 78 -19.89 -15.78 5.51
C ALA A 78 -20.46 -16.97 4.70
N GLY A 79 -19.91 -17.19 3.50
CA GLY A 79 -20.09 -18.40 2.68
C GLY A 79 -18.77 -19.18 2.55
N GLU A 80 -18.87 -20.51 2.60
CA GLU A 80 -17.79 -21.51 2.64
C GLU A 80 -16.70 -21.32 1.55
N VAL A 81 -15.43 -21.44 1.95
CA VAL A 81 -14.27 -21.41 1.05
C VAL A 81 -13.97 -22.82 0.57
N GLU A 82 -14.10 -23.07 -0.73
CA GLU A 82 -13.75 -24.36 -1.34
C GLU A 82 -12.23 -24.60 -1.37
N GLU A 83 -11.87 -25.86 -1.12
CA GLU A 83 -10.52 -26.42 -1.04
C GLU A 83 -9.86 -26.43 -2.45
N GLU A 84 -8.87 -25.55 -2.69
CA GLU A 84 -8.24 -25.39 -4.01
C GLU A 84 -6.83 -26.01 -4.10
N ASP A 85 -6.47 -26.45 -5.31
CA ASP A 85 -5.38 -27.35 -5.72
C ASP A 85 -3.98 -27.11 -5.10
N ALA A 86 -3.48 -28.12 -4.38
CA ALA A 86 -2.11 -28.19 -3.87
C ALA A 86 -1.01 -27.97 -4.93
N ALA A 87 -1.30 -28.23 -6.21
CA ALA A 87 -0.38 -27.98 -7.32
C ALA A 87 -0.13 -26.48 -7.55
N VAL A 88 -1.13 -25.63 -7.36
CA VAL A 88 -0.99 -24.16 -7.48
C VAL A 88 -0.19 -23.62 -6.29
N GLN A 89 -0.43 -24.14 -5.08
CA GLN A 89 0.39 -23.81 -3.90
C GLN A 89 1.85 -24.23 -4.06
N GLN A 90 2.11 -25.40 -4.64
CA GLN A 90 3.45 -25.93 -4.85
C GLN A 90 4.22 -25.20 -5.96
N ALA A 91 3.55 -24.84 -7.06
CA ALA A 91 4.13 -24.01 -8.12
C ALA A 91 4.45 -22.58 -7.62
N TRP A 92 3.59 -22.04 -6.76
CA TRP A 92 3.80 -20.76 -6.10
C TRP A 92 5.00 -20.81 -5.14
N TRP A 93 5.10 -21.84 -4.30
CA TRP A 93 6.25 -22.07 -3.41
C TRP A 93 7.57 -22.21 -4.17
N GLN A 94 7.57 -22.95 -5.30
CA GLN A 94 8.76 -23.12 -6.14
C GLN A 94 9.19 -21.83 -6.84
N CYS A 95 8.26 -20.97 -7.25
CA CYS A 95 8.59 -19.63 -7.77
C CYS A 95 9.08 -18.66 -6.68
N CYS A 96 8.68 -18.87 -5.41
CA CYS A 96 8.92 -17.93 -4.32
C CYS A 96 10.15 -18.24 -3.45
N MET A 97 10.89 -19.33 -3.70
CA MET A 97 12.06 -19.77 -2.91
C MET A 97 13.26 -18.78 -2.86
N GLY A 98 13.12 -17.54 -3.35
CA GLY A 98 14.17 -16.53 -3.28
C GLY A 98 13.83 -15.23 -2.55
N SER A 99 12.56 -14.76 -2.50
CA SER A 99 12.32 -13.35 -2.10
C SER A 99 10.87 -12.91 -1.83
N ALA A 100 9.82 -13.72 -2.01
CA ALA A 100 8.46 -13.20 -1.83
C ALA A 100 8.24 -12.85 -0.34
N PRO A 101 8.10 -11.57 0.06
CA PRO A 101 8.36 -11.21 1.45
C PRO A 101 7.27 -11.65 2.43
N GLU A 102 6.01 -11.80 2.01
CA GLU A 102 4.91 -11.76 2.98
C GLU A 102 3.79 -12.79 2.86
N ILE A 103 3.58 -13.45 1.71
CA ILE A 103 2.60 -14.56 1.64
C ILE A 103 3.29 -15.83 2.14
N ARG A 104 3.63 -15.86 3.42
CA ARG A 104 4.21 -17.05 4.07
C ARG A 104 3.16 -18.07 4.44
N ASP A 105 1.89 -17.65 4.43
CA ASP A 105 0.76 -18.45 4.84
C ASP A 105 -0.14 -18.76 3.64
N PRO A 106 -0.33 -20.05 3.26
CA PRO A 106 -1.26 -20.43 2.20
C PRO A 106 -2.69 -19.92 2.45
N ASP A 107 -3.10 -19.73 3.70
CA ASP A 107 -4.42 -19.21 4.05
C ASP A 107 -4.57 -17.74 3.62
N GLN A 108 -3.50 -16.94 3.70
CA GLN A 108 -3.54 -15.55 3.24
C GLN A 108 -3.68 -15.44 1.72
N LEU A 109 -3.05 -16.34 0.96
CA LEU A 109 -3.23 -16.39 -0.49
C LEU A 109 -4.65 -16.77 -0.87
N ALA A 110 -5.21 -17.78 -0.20
CA ALA A 110 -6.58 -18.21 -0.40
C ALA A 110 -7.57 -17.05 -0.13
N ARG A 111 -7.39 -16.34 0.98
CA ARG A 111 -8.19 -15.14 1.31
C ARG A 111 -8.04 -14.06 0.26
N THR A 112 -6.82 -13.76 -0.17
CA THR A 112 -6.55 -12.74 -1.20
C THR A 112 -7.23 -13.10 -2.52
N LYS A 113 -7.20 -14.37 -2.94
CA LYS A 113 -7.90 -14.85 -4.15
C LYS A 113 -9.42 -14.66 -4.04
N VAL A 114 -9.99 -15.03 -2.90
CA VAL A 114 -11.44 -14.86 -2.63
C VAL A 114 -11.81 -13.37 -2.70
N LEU A 115 -11.03 -12.51 -2.05
CA LEU A 115 -11.24 -11.06 -2.06
C LEU A 115 -11.12 -10.47 -3.47
N ALA A 116 -10.06 -10.84 -4.21
CA ALA A 116 -9.82 -10.38 -5.57
C ALA A 116 -10.99 -10.74 -6.50
N ARG A 117 -11.49 -11.98 -6.40
CA ARG A 117 -12.62 -12.48 -7.20
C ARG A 117 -13.93 -11.77 -6.86
N LYS A 118 -14.25 -11.61 -5.58
CA LYS A 118 -15.51 -10.98 -5.13
C LYS A 118 -15.58 -9.50 -5.51
N SER A 119 -14.46 -8.78 -5.42
CA SER A 119 -14.42 -7.33 -5.55
C SER A 119 -13.99 -6.83 -6.94
N GLN A 120 -13.78 -7.73 -7.91
CA GLN A 120 -13.14 -7.41 -9.20
C GLN A 120 -11.83 -6.61 -9.01
N THR A 121 -11.10 -6.94 -7.94
CA THR A 121 -9.84 -6.27 -7.59
C THR A 121 -8.68 -7.12 -8.09
N ALA A 122 -7.66 -6.49 -8.65
CA ALA A 122 -6.36 -7.14 -8.82
C ALA A 122 -5.44 -6.69 -7.68
N VAL A 123 -4.88 -7.66 -6.98
CA VAL A 123 -3.88 -7.41 -5.94
C VAL A 123 -2.50 -7.67 -6.53
N VAL A 124 -1.64 -6.66 -6.46
CA VAL A 124 -0.32 -6.67 -7.09
C VAL A 124 0.74 -6.56 -5.99
N PHE A 125 1.64 -7.54 -5.93
CA PHE A 125 2.76 -7.58 -5.00
C PHE A 125 4.05 -7.31 -5.74
N TYR A 126 4.89 -6.45 -5.17
CA TYR A 126 6.22 -6.21 -5.68
C TYR A 126 7.26 -6.73 -4.70
N SER A 127 8.26 -7.42 -5.23
CA SER A 127 9.43 -7.87 -4.48
C SER A 127 10.67 -7.62 -5.32
N TYR A 128 11.61 -6.84 -4.78
CA TYR A 128 12.85 -6.56 -5.48
C TYR A 128 13.96 -7.51 -5.00
N ASN A 129 14.51 -8.29 -5.92
CA ASN A 129 15.67 -9.13 -5.65
C ASN A 129 16.95 -8.39 -6.07
N SER A 130 17.69 -7.89 -5.09
CA SER A 130 18.93 -7.13 -5.33
C SER A 130 20.06 -7.97 -5.93
N PHE A 131 20.08 -9.28 -5.68
CA PHE A 131 21.11 -10.18 -6.21
C PHE A 131 20.92 -10.41 -7.70
N MET A 132 19.67 -10.63 -8.12
CA MET A 132 19.30 -10.85 -9.52
C MET A 132 19.04 -9.56 -10.29
N LYS A 133 19.03 -8.40 -9.62
CA LYS A 133 18.58 -7.11 -10.18
C LYS A 133 17.24 -7.25 -10.90
N ALA A 134 16.31 -7.92 -10.23
CA ALA A 134 15.03 -8.26 -10.81
C ALA A 134 13.88 -7.83 -9.89
N LEU A 135 12.89 -7.16 -10.47
CA LEU A 135 11.61 -6.89 -9.85
C LEU A 135 10.68 -8.06 -10.15
N ASN A 136 10.30 -8.78 -9.10
CA ASN A 136 9.26 -9.80 -9.17
C ASN A 136 7.91 -9.15 -8.89
N VAL A 137 6.98 -9.34 -9.80
CA VAL A 137 5.61 -8.84 -9.74
C VAL A 137 4.68 -10.05 -9.66
N TYR A 138 3.90 -10.11 -8.58
CA TYR A 138 2.88 -11.13 -8.40
C TYR A 138 1.52 -10.47 -8.53
N VAL A 139 0.64 -11.05 -9.33
CA VAL A 139 -0.72 -10.54 -9.54
C VAL A 139 -1.71 -11.61 -9.18
N VAL A 140 -2.63 -11.28 -8.28
CA VAL A 140 -3.78 -12.12 -7.94
C VAL A 140 -5.03 -11.42 -8.47
N HIS A 141 -5.67 -12.02 -9.47
CA HIS A 141 -6.87 -11.51 -10.09
C HIS A 141 -7.73 -12.65 -10.64
N ASP A 142 -9.05 -12.56 -10.47
CA ASP A 142 -10.03 -13.57 -10.92
C ASP A 142 -9.66 -15.03 -10.50
N GLY A 143 -9.17 -15.19 -9.27
CA GLY A 143 -8.70 -16.48 -8.74
C GLY A 143 -7.35 -16.98 -9.32
N GLN A 144 -6.84 -16.35 -10.37
CA GLN A 144 -5.54 -16.66 -10.95
C GLN A 144 -4.42 -15.91 -10.23
N CYS A 145 -3.27 -16.57 -10.10
CA CYS A 145 -2.05 -15.96 -9.61
C CYS A 145 -0.98 -16.05 -10.69
N VAL A 146 -0.46 -14.90 -11.13
CA VAL A 146 0.61 -14.82 -12.14
C VAL A 146 1.83 -14.18 -11.50
N CYS A 147 3.00 -14.77 -11.72
CA CYS A 147 4.29 -14.20 -11.32
C CYS A 147 5.07 -13.81 -12.58
N LYS A 148 5.64 -12.61 -12.60
CA LYS A 148 6.56 -12.16 -13.64
C LYS A 148 7.81 -11.59 -12.99
N SER A 149 8.96 -11.92 -13.56
CA SER A 149 10.25 -11.35 -13.17
C SER A 149 10.73 -10.43 -14.27
N ILE A 150 11.11 -9.21 -13.90
CA ILE A 150 11.54 -8.16 -14.82
C ILE A 150 12.94 -7.75 -14.38
N GLU A 151 13.90 -7.79 -15.29
CA GLU A 151 15.24 -7.28 -15.00
C GLU A 151 15.19 -5.75 -14.95
N VAL A 152 15.51 -5.18 -13.79
CA VAL A 152 15.37 -3.74 -13.53
C VAL A 152 16.49 -3.31 -12.57
N SER A 153 17.17 -2.20 -12.86
CA SER A 153 18.11 -1.61 -11.92
C SER A 153 17.35 -0.88 -10.81
N ARG A 154 17.91 -0.80 -9.60
CA ARG A 154 17.33 -0.01 -8.52
C ARG A 154 17.15 1.46 -8.91
N ASP A 155 18.06 2.00 -9.72
CA ASP A 155 18.02 3.37 -10.24
C ASP A 155 16.87 3.60 -11.23
N ASP A 156 16.32 2.54 -11.82
CA ASP A 156 15.16 2.65 -12.70
C ASP A 156 13.86 2.75 -11.89
N LEU A 157 13.89 2.29 -10.64
CA LEU A 157 12.79 2.35 -9.68
C LEU A 157 12.91 3.53 -8.71
N SER A 158 14.02 4.26 -8.74
CA SER A 158 14.21 5.43 -7.88
C SER A 158 13.40 6.60 -8.41
N TRP A 159 12.31 6.91 -7.73
CA TRP A 159 11.71 8.23 -7.79
C TRP A 159 12.57 9.15 -6.92
N ASP A 160 13.59 9.76 -7.53
CA ASP A 160 14.58 10.56 -6.82
C ASP A 160 13.91 11.64 -5.94
N ASP A 161 14.46 11.88 -4.74
CA ASP A 161 13.98 12.92 -3.80
C ASP A 161 13.95 14.32 -4.46
N GLN A 162 14.68 14.51 -5.57
CA GLN A 162 14.71 15.76 -6.34
C GLN A 162 13.40 16.06 -7.08
N HIS A 163 12.58 15.05 -7.38
CA HIS A 163 11.23 15.22 -7.97
C HIS A 163 10.13 15.41 -6.93
N LEU A 164 10.48 15.46 -5.64
CA LEU A 164 9.55 15.72 -4.53
C LEU A 164 9.28 17.22 -4.30
N SER A 165 9.25 18.02 -5.37
CA SER A 165 8.59 19.33 -5.31
C SER A 165 7.12 19.21 -4.88
N TRP A 166 6.56 18.00 -5.06
CA TRP A 166 5.22 17.55 -4.67
C TRP A 166 5.07 17.01 -3.23
N ARG A 167 6.12 16.97 -2.39
CA ARG A 167 5.85 16.76 -0.95
C ARG A 167 4.96 17.92 -0.48
N PRO A 168 3.96 17.67 0.37
CA PRO A 168 3.28 18.76 1.06
C PRO A 168 4.39 19.55 1.77
N ARG A 169 4.70 20.75 1.27
CA ARG A 169 5.68 21.61 1.91
C ARG A 169 5.23 21.72 3.36
N GLY A 170 6.14 21.47 4.32
CA GLY A 170 5.79 21.41 5.73
C GLY A 170 4.93 22.60 6.14
N LEU A 171 4.06 22.44 7.14
CA LEU A 171 2.98 23.37 7.54
C LEU A 171 3.36 24.87 7.45
N ARG A 172 4.62 25.22 7.71
CA ARG A 172 5.16 26.57 7.62
C ARG A 172 5.06 27.19 6.21
N SER A 173 5.36 26.43 5.16
CA SER A 173 5.20 26.91 3.77
C SER A 173 3.75 26.86 3.32
N ALA A 174 2.97 25.88 3.76
CA ALA A 174 1.54 25.85 3.45
C ALA A 174 0.79 27.05 4.08
N ILE A 175 1.21 27.51 5.26
CA ILE A 175 0.69 28.74 5.88
C ILE A 175 1.13 29.99 5.12
N GLU A 176 2.38 30.06 4.65
CA GLU A 176 2.88 31.17 3.82
C GLU A 176 2.19 31.23 2.44
N ASP A 177 1.75 30.09 1.90
CA ASP A 177 1.01 30.01 0.64
C ASP A 177 -0.50 30.28 0.81
N VAL A 178 -1.10 29.99 1.98
CA VAL A 178 -2.52 30.31 2.28
C VAL A 178 -2.79 31.82 2.37
N ASP A 179 -1.80 32.62 2.74
CA ASP A 179 -1.90 34.09 2.70
C ASP A 179 -1.88 34.66 1.26
N ARG A 180 -1.57 33.84 0.24
CA ARG A 180 -1.83 34.15 -1.16
C ARG A 180 -3.10 33.40 -1.60
N GLU A 181 -4.19 34.13 -1.82
CA GLU A 181 -5.43 33.62 -2.46
C GLU A 181 -5.22 33.22 -3.95
N GLN A 182 -4.23 32.39 -4.25
CA GLN A 182 -4.10 31.71 -5.53
C GLN A 182 -4.48 30.26 -5.31
N ALA A 183 -5.60 29.85 -5.89
CA ALA A 183 -5.91 28.43 -6.06
C ALA A 183 -4.64 27.73 -6.57
N PRO A 184 -4.25 26.56 -6.01
CA PRO A 184 -3.07 25.86 -6.48
C PRO A 184 -3.25 25.63 -7.97
N ALA A 185 -2.49 26.35 -8.80
CA ALA A 185 -2.45 26.09 -10.22
C ALA A 185 -2.14 24.60 -10.35
N ALA A 186 -2.90 23.88 -11.18
CA ALA A 186 -2.55 22.52 -11.55
C ALA A 186 -1.10 22.58 -12.05
N ILE A 187 -0.17 22.03 -11.27
CA ILE A 187 1.23 21.97 -11.66
C ILE A 187 1.25 20.85 -12.70
N ASP A 188 1.15 21.24 -13.96
CA ASP A 188 1.35 20.30 -15.05
C ASP A 188 2.76 19.72 -14.90
N PRO A 189 2.90 18.38 -14.89
CA PRO A 189 4.20 17.75 -14.79
C PRO A 189 5.05 18.18 -15.98
N SER A 190 6.34 18.43 -15.71
CA SER A 190 7.31 18.69 -16.77
C SER A 190 7.44 17.50 -17.71
N ASP A 191 7.88 17.73 -18.95
CA ASP A 191 8.11 16.65 -19.94
C ASP A 191 9.05 15.55 -19.40
N ALA A 192 10.02 15.94 -18.57
CA ALA A 192 10.94 15.00 -17.91
C ALA A 192 10.23 14.10 -16.90
N GLU A 193 9.32 14.68 -16.10
CA GLU A 193 8.50 13.93 -15.13
C GLU A 193 7.52 12.99 -15.83
N LEU A 194 6.86 13.44 -16.90
CA LEU A 194 6.00 12.60 -17.72
C LEU A 194 6.78 11.42 -18.34
N THR A 195 7.97 11.69 -18.85
CA THR A 195 8.86 10.64 -19.38
C THR A 195 9.20 9.61 -18.30
N HIS A 196 9.47 10.05 -17.07
CA HIS A 196 9.77 9.17 -15.96
C HIS A 196 8.54 8.36 -15.50
N LEU A 197 7.36 8.97 -15.43
CA LEU A 197 6.09 8.30 -15.10
C LEU A 197 5.74 7.22 -16.12
N LYS A 198 5.91 7.49 -17.42
CA LYS A 198 5.74 6.50 -18.49
C LYS A 198 6.71 5.33 -18.37
N ARG A 199 7.97 5.63 -18.02
CA ARG A 199 8.97 4.59 -17.78
C ARG A 199 8.57 3.69 -16.61
N LEU A 200 8.12 4.26 -15.49
CA LEU A 200 7.65 3.50 -14.35
C LEU A 200 6.37 2.72 -14.65
N TYR A 201 5.47 3.27 -15.44
CA TYR A 201 4.29 2.53 -15.93
C TYR A 201 4.72 1.28 -16.70
N SER A 202 5.63 1.43 -17.67
CA SER A 202 6.12 0.32 -18.48
C SER A 202 6.70 -0.82 -17.62
N ILE A 203 7.47 -0.46 -16.60
CA ILE A 203 8.09 -1.41 -15.66
C ILE A 203 7.03 -2.06 -14.75
N CYS A 204 6.23 -1.24 -14.05
CA CYS A 204 5.37 -1.70 -12.96
C CYS A 204 4.06 -2.32 -13.43
N ILE A 205 3.49 -1.79 -14.52
CA ILE A 205 2.15 -2.11 -15.03
C ILE A 205 2.21 -2.79 -16.39
N GLY A 206 3.02 -2.28 -17.32
CA GLY A 206 3.04 -2.79 -18.72
C GLY A 206 3.31 -4.29 -18.80
N SER A 207 4.19 -4.80 -17.94
CA SER A 207 4.48 -6.24 -17.84
C SER A 207 3.29 -7.08 -17.38
N ILE A 208 2.35 -6.53 -16.61
CA ILE A 208 1.23 -7.23 -15.99
C ILE A 208 -0.14 -6.82 -16.53
N GLU A 209 -0.20 -5.96 -17.55
CA GLU A 209 -1.44 -5.36 -18.04
C GLU A 209 -2.49 -6.40 -18.47
N ALA A 210 -2.05 -7.48 -19.13
CA ALA A 210 -2.93 -8.59 -19.49
C ALA A 210 -3.50 -9.34 -18.27
N SER A 211 -2.78 -9.38 -17.15
CA SER A 211 -3.19 -10.08 -15.92
C SER A 211 -4.15 -9.27 -15.05
N ILE A 212 -4.27 -7.96 -15.28
CA ILE A 212 -5.17 -7.06 -14.54
C ILE A 212 -6.37 -6.61 -15.39
N GLN A 213 -6.50 -7.14 -16.62
CA GLN A 213 -7.60 -6.78 -17.51
C GLN A 213 -8.94 -7.23 -16.92
N GLY A 214 -9.89 -6.29 -16.84
CA GLY A 214 -11.21 -6.53 -16.23
C GLY A 214 -11.28 -6.17 -14.74
N ALA A 215 -10.15 -5.86 -14.09
CA ALA A 215 -10.16 -5.31 -12.75
C ALA A 215 -10.73 -3.88 -12.75
N SER A 216 -11.57 -3.54 -11.78
CA SER A 216 -12.04 -2.17 -11.55
C SER A 216 -11.18 -1.44 -10.49
N LYS A 217 -10.48 -2.22 -9.66
CA LYS A 217 -9.62 -1.74 -8.59
C LYS A 217 -8.26 -2.43 -8.62
N LEU A 218 -7.21 -1.67 -8.40
CA LEU A 218 -5.85 -2.16 -8.20
C LEU A 218 -5.42 -1.89 -6.77
N VAL A 219 -4.90 -2.93 -6.12
CA VAL A 219 -4.31 -2.80 -4.79
C VAL A 219 -2.84 -3.18 -4.88
N PHE A 220 -1.97 -2.21 -4.70
CA PHE A 220 -0.52 -2.41 -4.70
C PHE A 220 -0.04 -2.68 -3.29
N VAL A 221 0.57 -3.83 -3.08
CA VAL A 221 1.29 -4.16 -1.84
C VAL A 221 2.76 -3.92 -2.10
N ALA A 222 3.24 -2.80 -1.58
CA ALA A 222 4.63 -2.40 -1.74
C ALA A 222 5.47 -2.98 -0.60
N ASP A 223 6.46 -3.80 -0.92
CA ASP A 223 7.47 -4.22 0.04
C ASP A 223 8.15 -2.97 0.64
N PRO A 224 8.08 -2.74 1.96
CA PRO A 224 8.66 -1.55 2.59
C PRO A 224 10.19 -1.50 2.49
N ALA A 225 10.86 -2.63 2.23
CA ALA A 225 12.30 -2.65 1.96
C ALA A 225 12.64 -2.19 0.53
N ALA A 226 11.68 -2.24 -0.38
CA ALA A 226 11.83 -1.78 -1.75
C ALA A 226 11.39 -0.31 -1.86
N SER A 227 12.06 0.49 -2.70
CA SER A 227 11.68 1.88 -3.01
C SER A 227 10.29 2.02 -3.69
N MET A 228 9.53 0.93 -3.78
CA MET A 228 8.20 0.83 -4.37
C MET A 228 7.15 1.62 -3.59
N SER A 229 7.35 1.85 -2.29
CA SER A 229 6.46 2.68 -1.47
C SER A 229 6.44 4.16 -1.88
N CYS A 230 7.46 4.62 -2.60
CA CYS A 230 7.56 5.97 -3.13
C CYS A 230 6.98 6.14 -4.54
N ILE A 231 6.57 5.05 -5.20
CA ILE A 231 6.05 5.13 -6.57
C ILE A 231 4.64 5.73 -6.53
N PRO A 232 4.38 6.82 -7.26
CA PRO A 232 3.06 7.42 -7.31
C PRO A 232 2.17 6.63 -8.27
N PHE A 233 1.75 5.42 -7.90
CA PHE A 233 0.99 4.50 -8.77
C PHE A 233 -0.22 5.17 -9.45
N ALA A 234 -0.92 6.04 -8.73
CA ALA A 234 -2.06 6.81 -9.27
C ALA A 234 -1.69 7.78 -10.40
N ALA A 235 -0.47 8.30 -10.37
CA ALA A 235 0.04 9.26 -11.34
C ALA A 235 0.84 8.58 -12.49
N LEU A 236 1.01 7.26 -12.47
CA LEU A 236 1.64 6.57 -13.60
C LEU A 236 0.85 6.81 -14.88
N VAL A 237 1.56 7.05 -15.98
CA VAL A 237 0.99 7.43 -17.27
C VAL A 237 1.29 6.32 -18.27
N ASP A 238 0.28 5.88 -19.01
CA ASP A 238 0.46 4.88 -20.07
C ASP A 238 0.97 5.50 -21.38
N ASP A 239 1.19 4.66 -22.39
CA ASP A 239 1.64 5.10 -23.72
C ASP A 239 0.61 5.98 -24.45
N ALA A 240 -0.65 5.99 -23.99
CA ALA A 240 -1.73 6.81 -24.51
C ALA A 240 -1.93 8.12 -23.73
N ASP A 241 -0.98 8.50 -22.87
CA ASP A 241 -1.03 9.69 -22.02
C ASP A 241 -2.19 9.68 -21.00
N GLN A 242 -2.68 8.50 -20.62
CA GLN A 242 -3.70 8.35 -19.59
C GLN A 242 -3.09 7.98 -18.24
N TYR A 243 -3.58 8.64 -17.19
CA TYR A 243 -3.17 8.33 -15.83
C TYR A 243 -3.84 7.04 -15.35
N LEU A 244 -3.12 6.23 -14.60
CA LEU A 244 -3.63 4.95 -14.10
C LEU A 244 -4.91 5.11 -13.25
N ILE A 245 -5.00 6.20 -12.46
CA ILE A 245 -6.18 6.52 -11.65
C ILE A 245 -7.44 6.81 -12.48
N GLN A 246 -7.29 7.15 -13.77
CA GLN A 246 -8.44 7.34 -14.67
C GLN A 246 -9.03 6.01 -15.12
N ARG A 247 -8.24 4.92 -15.06
CA ARG A 247 -8.63 3.57 -15.48
C ARG A 247 -9.05 2.69 -14.30
N PHE A 248 -8.41 2.85 -13.15
CA PHE A 248 -8.63 2.00 -11.98
C PHE A 248 -8.81 2.80 -10.70
N THR A 249 -9.61 2.29 -9.78
CA THR A 249 -9.51 2.72 -8.37
C THR A 249 -8.21 2.17 -7.79
N ILE A 250 -7.35 3.02 -7.25
CA ILE A 250 -6.03 2.61 -6.77
C ILE A 250 -5.98 2.67 -5.25
N SER A 251 -5.40 1.63 -4.64
CA SER A 251 -5.01 1.63 -3.23
C SER A 251 -3.59 1.10 -3.11
N VAL A 252 -2.84 1.63 -2.15
CA VAL A 252 -1.49 1.18 -1.84
C VAL A 252 -1.48 0.74 -0.39
N ALA A 253 -1.03 -0.47 -0.12
CA ALA A 253 -0.87 -1.06 1.20
C ALA A 253 0.61 -1.38 1.44
N PRO A 254 1.12 -1.20 2.67
CA PRO A 254 2.51 -1.48 3.00
C PRO A 254 2.80 -2.98 3.12
N CYS A 255 1.78 -3.82 3.35
CA CYS A 255 1.96 -5.26 3.52
C CYS A 255 0.64 -6.02 3.31
N LEU A 256 0.74 -7.36 3.17
CA LEU A 256 -0.44 -8.24 3.10
C LEU A 256 -1.26 -8.27 4.37
N GLY A 257 -0.62 -8.20 5.53
CA GLY A 257 -1.33 -8.13 6.81
C GLY A 257 -2.15 -6.85 6.97
N ALA A 258 -1.98 -5.87 6.08
CA ALA A 258 -2.83 -4.71 6.00
C ALA A 258 -4.07 -4.93 5.11
N LEU A 259 -4.08 -5.92 4.19
CA LEU A 259 -5.19 -6.25 3.29
C LEU A 259 -6.24 -7.18 3.89
#